data_AF-A0A2E3FC94-F1
#
_entry.id   AF-A0A2E3FC94-F1
#
_cell.length_a   1.000
_cell.length_b   1.000
_cell.length_c   1.000
_cell.angle_alpha   90.00
_cell.angle_beta   90.00
_cell.angle_gamma   90.00
#
_symmetry.space_group_name_H-M   'P 1'
#
loop_
_entity.id
_entity.type
_entity.pdbx_description
1 polymer ?
#
loop_
_entity_poly.entity_id
_entity_poly.type
_entity_poly.pdbx_seq_one_letter_code
_entity_poly.pdbx_strand_id
1 'polypeptide(L)'
;MPERRHDRPDNVPKVVFISVDPDRDADSVSDYAKFFHPDFRSFTGTRDQIDAMVEATDSFYRLMPPDASGYYEVQHSSAVSVIAPDGTLRAKLQPPFDPGLTAEFLARLQISYRRGLSQ
;
A
#
# COMPACT_ATOMS: atom_id res chain seq x y z
N MET A 1 -17.30 -28.34 20.68
CA MET A 1 -16.03 -27.71 20.25
C MET A 1 -16.33 -26.81 19.06
N PRO A 2 -16.32 -25.48 19.14
CA PRO A 2 -16.52 -24.67 17.95
C PRO A 2 -15.18 -24.53 17.19
N GLU A 3 -15.21 -24.81 15.89
CA GLU A 3 -14.08 -24.73 14.99
C GLU A 3 -13.48 -23.32 14.99
N ARG A 4 -12.15 -23.23 15.19
CA ARG A 4 -11.42 -22.00 14.94
C ARG A 4 -11.55 -21.68 13.45
N ARG A 5 -12.27 -20.61 13.12
CA ARG A 5 -12.30 -20.01 11.79
C ARG A 5 -10.90 -19.47 11.48
N HIS A 6 -10.02 -20.37 11.07
CA HIS A 6 -8.69 -20.08 10.58
C HIS A 6 -8.87 -19.33 9.27
N ASP A 7 -8.39 -18.09 9.25
CA ASP A 7 -7.93 -17.30 8.10
C ASP A 7 -8.13 -18.00 6.76
N ARG A 8 -9.29 -17.77 6.12
CA ARG A 8 -9.52 -18.24 4.75
C ARG A 8 -8.73 -17.34 3.78
N PRO A 9 -8.12 -17.89 2.71
CA PRO A 9 -7.45 -17.12 1.65
C PRO A 9 -8.33 -16.00 1.07
N ASP A 10 -9.64 -16.19 1.13
CA ASP A 10 -10.70 -15.34 0.59
C ASP A 10 -10.88 -13.98 1.32
N ASN A 11 -10.09 -13.67 2.36
CA ASN A 11 -10.23 -12.43 3.14
C ASN A 11 -8.91 -11.65 3.38
N VAL A 12 -7.93 -11.80 2.49
CA VAL A 12 -6.71 -10.97 2.51
C VAL A 12 -6.99 -9.55 1.98
N PRO A 13 -6.36 -8.50 2.53
CA PRO A 13 -6.47 -7.15 1.98
C PRO A 13 -5.99 -7.09 0.53
N LYS A 14 -6.68 -6.28 -0.29
CA LYS A 14 -6.18 -5.94 -1.63
C LYS A 14 -4.94 -5.06 -1.47
N VAL A 15 -3.90 -5.37 -2.23
CA VAL A 15 -2.65 -4.60 -2.24
C VAL A 15 -2.60 -3.76 -3.51
N VAL A 16 -2.22 -2.49 -3.34
CA VAL A 16 -2.10 -1.51 -4.41
C VAL A 16 -0.71 -0.88 -4.32
N PHE A 17 0.03 -0.91 -5.44
CA PHE A 17 1.28 -0.20 -5.62
C PHE A 17 1.02 1.15 -6.28
N ILE A 18 1.52 2.23 -5.69
CA ILE A 18 1.45 3.56 -6.28
C ILE A 18 2.87 3.98 -6.62
N SER A 19 3.17 4.16 -7.91
CA SER A 19 4.41 4.82 -8.32
C SER A 19 4.24 6.34 -8.17
N VAL A 20 5.31 6.99 -7.72
CA VAL A 20 5.41 8.44 -7.53
C VAL A 20 6.22 9.12 -8.64
N ASP A 21 6.66 8.34 -9.64
CA ASP A 21 7.53 8.77 -10.73
C ASP A 21 6.96 8.29 -12.09
N PRO A 22 5.90 8.95 -12.59
CA PRO A 22 5.19 8.52 -13.79
C PRO A 22 6.08 8.51 -15.04
N ASP A 23 7.02 9.46 -15.15
CA ASP A 23 7.87 9.60 -16.34
C ASP A 23 8.80 8.40 -16.53
N ARG A 24 9.22 7.77 -15.43
CA ARG A 24 10.09 6.59 -15.44
C ARG A 24 9.31 5.28 -15.36
N ASP A 25 8.24 5.24 -14.56
CA ASP A 25 7.65 3.98 -14.14
C ASP A 25 6.33 3.64 -14.86
N ALA A 26 5.70 4.56 -15.60
CA ALA A 26 4.35 4.33 -16.17
C ALA A 26 4.22 3.06 -17.01
N ASP A 27 5.24 2.76 -17.82
CA ASP A 27 5.23 1.59 -18.71
C ASP A 27 5.56 0.27 -17.98
N SER A 28 6.12 0.33 -16.77
CA SER A 28 6.65 -0.86 -16.06
C SER A 28 5.95 -1.16 -14.74
N VAL A 29 5.24 -0.21 -14.14
CA VAL A 29 4.64 -0.34 -12.81
C VAL A 29 3.61 -1.48 -12.71
N SER A 30 2.90 -1.80 -13.80
CA SER A 30 2.01 -2.96 -13.87
C SER A 30 2.77 -4.27 -13.69
N ASP A 31 3.85 -4.44 -14.46
CA ASP A 31 4.62 -5.68 -14.47
C ASP A 31 5.41 -5.83 -13.17
N TYR A 32 5.92 -4.72 -12.64
CA TYR A 32 6.55 -4.68 -11.32
C TYR A 32 5.61 -5.16 -10.21
N ALA A 33 4.37 -4.67 -10.16
CA ALA A 33 3.42 -5.12 -9.13
C ALA A 33 3.03 -6.60 -9.28
N LYS A 34 2.81 -7.06 -10.52
CA LYS A 34 2.44 -8.45 -10.81
C LYS A 34 3.57 -9.44 -10.57
N PHE A 35 4.82 -8.99 -10.61
CA PHE A 35 5.97 -9.81 -10.22
C PHE A 35 5.85 -10.32 -8.79
N PHE A 36 5.29 -9.53 -7.87
CA PHE A 36 5.10 -9.93 -6.47
C PHE A 36 3.86 -10.81 -6.26
N HIS A 37 2.74 -10.48 -6.89
CA HIS A 37 1.53 -11.30 -6.85
C HIS A 37 0.57 -10.93 -8.00
N PRO A 38 -0.09 -11.90 -8.67
CA PRO A 38 -0.95 -11.62 -9.81
C PRO A 38 -2.17 -10.74 -9.49
N ASP A 39 -2.70 -10.79 -8.26
CA ASP A 39 -3.82 -9.95 -7.83
C ASP A 39 -3.42 -8.53 -7.41
N PHE A 40 -2.13 -8.22 -7.36
CA PHE A 40 -1.68 -6.88 -7.02
C PHE A 40 -2.03 -5.92 -8.14
N ARG A 41 -2.56 -4.77 -7.73
CA ARG A 41 -2.87 -3.67 -8.65
C ARG A 41 -1.80 -2.63 -8.52
N SER A 42 -1.59 -1.88 -9.59
CA SER A 42 -0.75 -0.68 -9.53
C SER A 42 -1.38 0.48 -10.25
N PHE A 43 -0.98 1.68 -9.81
CA PHE A 43 -1.37 2.94 -10.41
C PHE A 43 -0.17 3.88 -10.40
N THR A 44 -0.17 4.77 -11.38
CA THR A 44 0.55 6.03 -11.37
C THR A 44 -0.40 7.07 -11.97
N GLY A 45 0.00 8.34 -12.03
CA GLY A 45 -0.87 9.38 -12.55
C GLY A 45 -0.17 10.70 -12.77
N THR A 46 -0.96 11.75 -12.93
CA THR A 46 -0.46 13.13 -12.97
C THR A 46 0.15 13.50 -11.61
N ARG A 47 1.04 14.49 -11.61
CA ARG A 47 1.68 14.97 -10.39
C ARG A 47 0.66 15.36 -9.30
N ASP A 48 -0.39 16.08 -9.69
CA ASP A 48 -1.45 16.52 -8.77
C ASP A 48 -2.21 15.33 -8.14
N GLN A 49 -2.45 14.26 -8.90
CA GLN A 49 -3.10 13.05 -8.38
C GLN A 49 -2.20 12.31 -7.39
N ILE A 50 -0.90 12.24 -7.68
CA ILE A 50 0.09 11.62 -6.79
C ILE A 50 0.22 12.44 -5.52
N ASP A 51 0.34 13.77 -5.62
CA ASP A 51 0.46 14.67 -4.48
C ASP A 51 -0.77 14.59 -3.56
N ALA A 52 -1.97 14.57 -4.13
CA ALA A 52 -3.21 14.40 -3.36
C ALA A 52 -3.26 13.06 -2.62
N MET A 53 -2.81 11.97 -3.26
CA MET A 53 -2.76 10.65 -2.63
C MET A 53 -1.73 10.61 -1.50
N VAL A 54 -0.54 11.17 -1.74
CA VAL A 54 0.55 11.24 -0.76
C VAL A 54 0.12 12.03 0.47
N GLU A 55 -0.55 13.17 0.27
CA GLU A 55 -1.11 13.98 1.37
C GLU A 55 -2.19 13.20 2.13
N ALA A 56 -3.14 12.57 1.43
CA ALA A 56 -4.23 11.82 2.05
C ALA A 56 -3.77 10.62 2.90
N THR A 57 -2.61 10.03 2.58
CA THR A 57 -2.01 8.96 3.39
C THR A 57 -0.91 9.44 4.34
N ASP A 58 -0.69 10.75 4.44
CA ASP A 58 0.40 11.32 5.25
C ASP A 58 1.78 10.75 4.83
N SER A 59 1.93 10.41 3.55
CA SER A 59 3.14 9.83 2.97
C SER A 59 4.11 10.93 2.54
N PHE A 60 5.29 10.54 2.10
CA PHE A 60 6.29 11.47 1.59
C PHE A 60 6.96 10.90 0.34
N TYR A 61 7.31 11.78 -0.58
CA TYR A 61 8.26 11.47 -1.65
C TYR A 61 8.98 12.72 -2.15
N ARG A 62 10.12 12.51 -2.81
CA ARG A 62 10.92 13.56 -3.45
C ARG A 62 11.74 12.96 -4.60
N LEU A 63 11.67 13.60 -5.76
CA LEU A 63 12.59 13.34 -6.86
C LEU A 63 13.82 14.23 -6.66
N MET A 64 15.00 13.62 -6.55
CA MET A 64 16.26 14.35 -6.43
C MET A 64 16.73 14.83 -7.82
N PRO A 65 17.56 15.88 -7.90
CA PRO A 65 18.13 16.30 -9.18
C PRO A 65 18.95 15.18 -9.84
N PRO A 66 18.89 15.02 -11.16
CA PRO A 66 19.70 14.04 -11.87
C PRO A 66 21.18 14.39 -11.85
N ASP A 67 22.02 13.37 -11.84
CA ASP A 67 23.46 13.46 -12.01
C ASP A 67 23.85 13.64 -13.49
N ALA A 68 25.16 13.68 -13.78
CA ALA A 68 25.68 13.86 -15.13
C ALA A 68 25.30 12.73 -16.11
N SER A 69 24.90 11.55 -15.61
CA SER A 69 24.42 10.42 -16.40
C SER A 69 22.90 10.43 -16.63
N GLY A 70 22.18 11.38 -16.01
CA GLY A 70 20.72 11.43 -16.01
C GLY A 70 20.07 10.56 -14.93
N TYR A 71 20.87 9.87 -14.10
CA TYR A 71 20.35 9.09 -12.98
C TYR A 71 19.93 10.02 -11.83
N TYR A 72 18.77 9.74 -11.22
CA TYR A 72 18.32 10.45 -10.03
C TYR A 72 17.73 9.49 -9.00
N GLU A 73 17.89 9.89 -7.74
CA GLU A 73 17.28 9.21 -6.60
C GLU A 73 15.82 9.64 -6.43
N VAL A 74 14.96 8.69 -6.08
CA VAL A 74 13.59 8.94 -5.64
C VAL A 74 13.49 8.56 -4.17
N GLN A 75 13.42 9.57 -3.31
CA GLN A 75 13.17 9.37 -1.88
C GLN A 75 11.68 9.16 -1.66
N HIS A 76 11.31 8.23 -0.80
CA HIS A 76 9.91 7.97 -0.45
C HIS A 76 9.78 7.42 0.98
N SER A 77 8.59 7.56 1.57
CA SER A 77 8.27 6.89 2.83
C SER A 77 8.33 5.37 2.66
N SER A 78 8.85 4.66 3.66
CA SER A 78 8.90 3.19 3.70
C SER A 78 7.65 2.56 4.32
N ALA A 79 6.70 3.39 4.76
CA ALA A 79 5.48 2.95 5.41
C ALA A 79 4.44 2.41 4.41
N VAL A 80 3.66 1.41 4.85
CA VAL A 80 2.51 0.90 4.10
C VAL A 80 1.23 1.35 4.78
N SER A 81 0.40 2.09 4.04
CA SER A 81 -0.88 2.60 4.53
C SER A 81 -1.99 1.55 4.41
N VAL A 82 -2.81 1.42 5.46
CA VAL A 82 -3.97 0.52 5.50
C VAL A 82 -5.24 1.35 5.45
N ILE A 83 -5.97 1.21 4.35
CA ILE A 83 -7.19 1.97 4.07
C ILE A 83 -8.40 1.05 4.22
N ALA A 84 -9.42 1.50 4.93
CA ALA A 84 -10.69 0.79 5.08
C ALA A 84 -11.59 0.94 3.83
N PRO A 85 -12.60 0.06 3.65
CA PRO A 85 -13.55 0.15 2.54
C PRO A 85 -14.32 1.47 2.44
N ASP A 86 -14.45 2.23 3.52
CA ASP A 86 -15.05 3.57 3.57
C ASP A 86 -14.09 4.70 3.14
N GLY A 87 -12.86 4.36 2.76
CA GLY A 87 -11.82 5.31 2.36
C GLY A 87 -11.01 5.89 3.51
N THR A 88 -11.27 5.50 4.76
CA THR A 88 -10.54 6.04 5.92
C THR A 88 -9.18 5.36 6.11
N LEU A 89 -8.15 6.16 6.43
CA LEU A 89 -6.85 5.64 6.83
C LEU A 89 -6.96 5.05 8.24
N ARG A 90 -6.66 3.76 8.40
CA ARG A 90 -6.79 3.03 9.68
C ARG A 90 -5.47 2.73 10.35
N ALA A 91 -4.39 2.58 9.59
CA ALA A 91 -3.06 2.31 10.13
C ALA A 91 -1.96 2.64 9.11
N LYS A 92 -0.73 2.78 9.62
CA LYS A 92 0.51 2.81 8.83
C LYS A 92 1.47 1.78 9.39
N LEU A 93 1.79 0.77 8.58
CA LEU A 93 2.76 -0.26 8.94
C LEU A 93 4.17 0.27 8.65
N GLN A 94 5.07 0.14 9.61
CA GLN A 94 6.46 0.56 9.48
C GLN A 94 7.37 -0.66 9.33
N PRO A 95 8.46 -0.57 8.56
CA PRO A 95 9.46 -1.64 8.54
C PRO A 95 10.22 -1.73 9.88
N PRO A 96 10.80 -2.90 10.20
CA PRO A 96 10.77 -4.14 9.42
C PRO A 96 9.41 -4.84 9.48
N PHE A 97 9.00 -5.47 8.37
CA PHE A 97 7.74 -6.21 8.28
C PHE A 97 7.94 -7.67 8.67
N ASP A 98 7.40 -8.08 9.82
CA ASP A 98 7.27 -9.48 10.17
C ASP A 98 5.96 -10.04 9.59
N PRO A 99 5.99 -11.12 8.77
CA PRO A 99 4.79 -11.64 8.13
C PRO A 99 3.70 -12.09 9.11
N GLY A 100 4.10 -12.73 10.22
CA GLY A 100 3.17 -13.27 11.22
C GLY A 100 2.48 -12.16 12.01
N LEU A 101 3.26 -11.21 12.54
CA LEU A 101 2.73 -10.06 13.27
C LEU A 101 1.89 -9.15 12.37
N THR A 102 2.29 -8.98 11.12
CA THR A 102 1.53 -8.18 10.13
C THR A 102 0.19 -8.84 9.83
N ALA A 103 0.17 -10.14 9.57
CA ALA A 103 -1.07 -10.88 9.33
C ALA A 103 -2.01 -10.81 10.55
N GLU A 104 -1.49 -11.03 11.74
CA GLU A 104 -2.27 -10.97 12.98
C GLU A 104 -2.86 -9.57 13.23
N PHE A 105 -2.05 -8.52 13.02
CA PHE A 105 -2.49 -7.13 13.13
C PHE A 105 -3.63 -6.81 12.16
N LEU A 106 -3.46 -7.15 10.88
CA LEU A 106 -4.47 -6.90 9.84
C LEU A 106 -5.77 -7.66 10.12
N ALA A 107 -5.69 -8.92 10.56
CA ALA A 107 -6.85 -9.71 10.94
C ALA A 107 -7.63 -9.07 12.10
N ARG A 108 -6.93 -8.60 13.15
CA ARG A 108 -7.55 -7.86 14.27
C ARG A 108 -8.22 -6.57 13.80
N LEU A 109 -7.54 -5.81 12.95
CA LEU A 109 -8.04 -4.55 12.42
C LEU A 109 -9.33 -4.75 11.60
N GLN A 110 -9.37 -5.79 10.76
CA GLN A 110 -10.57 -6.17 9.99
C GLN A 110 -11.75 -6.60 10.89
N ILE A 111 -11.49 -7.34 11.98
CA ILE A 111 -12.53 -7.74 12.93
C ILE A 111 -13.09 -6.51 13.65
N SER A 112 -12.22 -5.59 14.09
CA SER A 112 -12.62 -4.35 14.74
C SER A 112 -13.49 -3.48 13.82
N TYR A 113 -13.07 -3.29 12.57
CA TYR A 113 -13.84 -2.54 11.58
C TYR A 113 -15.25 -3.11 11.36
N ARG A 114 -15.36 -4.44 11.15
CA ARG A 114 -16.67 -5.10 10.95
C ARG A 114 -17.59 -4.99 12.16
N ARG A 115 -17.05 -5.09 13.38
CA ARG A 115 -17.85 -4.92 14.61
C ARG A 115 -18.36 -3.49 14.77
N GLY A 116 -17.57 -2.50 14.35
CA GLY A 116 -17.96 -1.09 14.37
C GLY A 116 -19.16 -0.78 13.47
N LEU A 117 -19.35 -1.52 12.37
CA LEU A 117 -20.49 -1.35 11.45
C LEU A 117 -21.79 -2.01 11.93
N SER A 118 -21.71 -2.91 12.91
CA SER A 118 -22.86 -3.65 13.46
C SER A 118 -23.46 -3.02 14.71
N GLN A 119 -22.96 -1.84 15.11
CA GLN A 119 -23.50 -0.99 16.17
C GLN A 119 -24.08 0.28 15.56
#